data_AF-A0A7T4UQL0-F1
#
_entry.id   AF-A0A7T4UQL0-F1
#
_cell.length_a   1.000
_cell.length_b   1.000
_cell.length_c   1.000
_cell.angle_alpha   90.00
_cell.angle_beta   90.00
_cell.angle_gamma   90.00
#
_symmetry.space_group_name_H-M   'P 1'
#
loop_
_entity.id
_entity.type
_entity.pdbx_description
1 polymer ?
#
loop_
_entity_poly.entity_id
_entity_poly.type
_entity_poly.pdbx_seq_one_letter_code
_entity_poly.pdbx_strand_id
1 'polypeptide(L)'
;MIDVGSYLTLEEVVRHYTGPREAMQSFDYNKLDANIQTDNLSVNTGLALDQLDALRQAGTSLFPENIELSDDEVAFLVAFLESMTDPCVTDRACLSPWVPDESDSDPDGLRVRAENRFGGPL
;
A
#
# COMPACT_ATOMS: atom_id res chain seq x y z
N MET A 1 -6.60 -3.71 8.13
CA MET A 1 -7.12 -2.95 6.98
C MET A 1 -5.91 -2.53 6.17
N ILE A 2 -5.68 -3.15 5.02
CA ILE A 2 -4.87 -2.53 3.97
C ILE A 2 -5.92 -2.09 2.97
N ASP A 3 -6.35 -0.84 3.09
CA ASP A 3 -7.12 -0.25 2.01
C ASP A 3 -6.14 0.45 1.07
N VAL A 4 -6.46 0.47 -0.22
CA VAL A 4 -5.56 0.94 -1.26
C VAL A 4 -5.12 2.38 -0.96
N GLY A 5 -3.87 2.56 -0.51
CA GLY A 5 -3.31 3.87 -0.16
C GLY A 5 -3.27 4.23 1.34
N SER A 6 -3.56 3.30 2.27
CA SER A 6 -3.47 3.59 3.72
C SER A 6 -2.02 3.77 4.21
N TYR A 7 -1.04 3.23 3.49
CA TYR A 7 0.38 3.36 3.76
C TYR A 7 1.07 4.09 2.62
N LEU A 8 2.03 4.96 2.96
CA LEU A 8 2.72 5.82 2.00
C LEU A 8 4.04 5.21 1.51
N THR A 9 4.53 4.19 2.20
CA THR A 9 5.81 3.54 1.91
C THR A 9 5.67 2.02 1.88
N LEU A 10 6.54 1.36 1.10
CA LEU A 10 6.60 -0.10 1.03
C LEU A 10 7.03 -0.71 2.38
N GLU A 11 7.88 -0.02 3.13
CA GLU A 11 8.30 -0.42 4.47
C GLU A 11 7.11 -0.52 5.44
N GLU A 12 6.24 0.50 5.48
CA GLU A 12 5.05 0.48 6.34
C GLU A 12 4.13 -0.71 6.00
N VAL A 13 4.02 -1.07 4.72
CA VAL A 13 3.27 -2.27 4.29
C VAL A 13 3.93 -3.54 4.81
N VAL A 14 5.25 -3.69 4.64
CA VAL A 14 5.99 -4.87 5.15
C VAL A 14 5.78 -5.02 6.66
N ARG A 15 5.94 -3.93 7.42
CA ARG A 15 5.76 -3.93 8.88
C ARG A 15 4.33 -4.24 9.31
N HIS A 16 3.33 -3.82 8.54
CA HIS A 16 1.93 -4.21 8.79
C HIS A 16 1.70 -5.71 8.63
N TYR A 17 2.35 -6.35 7.66
CA TYR A 17 2.23 -7.80 7.46
C TYR A 17 2.92 -8.60 8.57
N THR A 18 4.08 -8.13 9.05
CA THR A 18 4.84 -8.85 10.08
C THR A 18 4.31 -8.61 11.49
N GLY A 19 3.74 -7.43 11.74
CA GLY A 19 3.17 -7.03 13.03
C GLY A 19 1.91 -6.16 12.85
N PRO A 20 0.75 -6.73 12.49
CA PRO A 20 -0.45 -5.94 12.21
C PRO A 20 -0.97 -5.19 13.44
N ARG A 21 -0.71 -5.69 14.65
CA ARG A 21 -1.14 -5.03 15.90
C ARG A 21 -0.28 -3.80 16.18
N GLU A 22 1.04 -3.95 16.09
CA GLU A 22 2.02 -2.89 16.27
C GLU A 22 1.88 -1.80 15.20
N ALA A 23 1.65 -2.21 13.96
CA ALA A 23 1.40 -1.29 12.85
C ALA A 23 0.12 -0.46 13.07
N MET A 24 -0.93 -1.03 13.67
CA MET A 24 -2.15 -0.28 13.97
C MET A 24 -2.01 0.63 15.20
N GLN A 25 -1.13 0.31 16.15
CA GLN A 25 -0.81 1.20 17.26
C GLN A 25 -0.01 2.43 16.80
N SER A 26 0.81 2.28 15.76
CA SER A 26 1.67 3.34 15.20
C SER A 26 1.05 4.04 13.98
N PHE A 27 -0.16 3.65 13.56
CA PHE A 27 -0.80 4.20 12.38
C PHE A 27 -1.20 5.66 12.58
N ASP A 28 -0.76 6.54 11.67
CA ASP A 28 -1.10 7.95 11.69
C ASP A 28 -2.39 8.22 10.90
N TYR A 29 -3.50 8.31 11.62
CA TYR A 29 -4.81 8.61 11.04
C TYR A 29 -4.89 9.99 10.39
N ASN A 30 -3.97 10.93 10.69
CA ASN A 30 -3.96 12.25 10.04
C ASN A 30 -3.52 12.17 8.58
N LYS A 31 -2.95 11.05 8.14
CA LYS A 31 -2.61 10.80 6.72
C LYS A 31 -3.83 10.46 5.88
N LEU A 32 -4.98 10.15 6.50
CA LEU A 32 -6.19 9.84 5.77
C LEU A 32 -6.84 11.11 5.22
N ASP A 33 -7.29 11.07 3.97
CA ASP A 33 -8.09 12.14 3.39
C ASP A 33 -9.38 12.34 4.21
N ALA A 34 -9.80 13.60 4.38
CA ALA A 34 -10.95 13.96 5.22
C ALA A 34 -12.28 13.34 4.73
N ASN A 35 -12.35 12.94 3.46
CA ASN A 35 -13.53 12.28 2.88
C ASN A 35 -13.55 10.77 3.13
N ILE A 36 -12.50 10.19 3.72
CA ILE A 36 -12.48 8.78 4.11
C ILE A 36 -13.35 8.59 5.36
N GLN A 37 -14.30 7.65 5.28
CA GLN A 37 -15.15 7.30 6.40
C GLN A 37 -14.34 6.55 7.47
N THR A 38 -14.20 7.14 8.65
CA THR A 38 -13.40 6.58 9.76
C THR A 38 -14.23 6.19 10.99
N ASP A 39 -15.55 6.40 10.97
CA ASP A 39 -16.45 6.21 12.14
C ASP A 39 -16.27 4.86 12.85
N ASN A 40 -16.13 3.78 12.07
CA ASN A 40 -16.00 2.41 12.60
C ASN A 40 -14.57 1.87 12.48
N LEU A 41 -13.59 2.71 12.12
CA LEU A 41 -12.22 2.26 11.82
C LEU A 41 -11.60 1.55 13.02
N SER A 42 -11.67 2.14 14.20
CA SER A 42 -11.13 1.55 15.43
C SER A 42 -11.85 0.26 15.82
N VAL A 43 -13.19 0.26 15.79
CA VAL A 43 -14.01 -0.90 16.17
C VAL A 43 -13.77 -2.08 15.22
N ASN A 44 -13.86 -1.84 13.91
CA ASN A 44 -13.67 -2.89 12.90
C ASN A 44 -12.23 -3.42 12.90
N THR A 45 -11.24 -2.55 13.11
CA THR A 45 -9.83 -2.97 13.21
C THR A 45 -9.61 -3.83 14.45
N GLY A 46 -10.19 -3.45 15.60
CA GLY A 46 -10.13 -4.26 16.82
C GLY A 46 -10.72 -5.66 16.61
N LEU A 47 -11.93 -5.74 16.08
CA LEU A 47 -12.60 -7.02 15.78
C LEU A 47 -11.79 -7.89 14.80
N ALA A 48 -11.16 -7.28 13.80
CA ALA A 48 -10.32 -8.00 12.85
C ALA A 48 -9.04 -8.56 13.51
N LEU A 49 -8.40 -7.79 14.40
CA LEU A 49 -7.24 -8.25 15.16
C LEU A 49 -7.61 -9.38 16.14
N ASP A 50 -8.75 -9.27 16.81
CA ASP A 50 -9.25 -10.32 17.71
C ASP A 50 -9.57 -11.61 16.95
N GLN A 51 -10.17 -11.49 15.75
CA GLN A 51 -10.40 -12.63 14.87
C GLN A 51 -9.10 -13.28 14.39
N LEU A 52 -8.08 -12.48 14.05
CA LEU A 52 -6.76 -13.00 13.67
C LEU A 52 -6.14 -13.80 14.83
N ASP A 53 -6.19 -13.27 16.05
CA ASP A 53 -5.67 -13.96 17.24
C ASP A 53 -6.42 -15.27 17.51
N ALA A 54 -7.75 -15.28 17.36
CA ALA A 54 -8.55 -16.50 17.48
C ALA A 54 -8.15 -17.57 16.45
N LEU A 55 -7.91 -17.16 15.18
CA LEU A 55 -7.46 -18.08 14.12
C LEU A 55 -6.04 -18.61 14.38
N ARG A 56 -5.14 -17.78 14.91
CA ARG A 56 -3.78 -18.19 15.31
C ARG A 56 -3.83 -19.20 16.45
N GLN A 57 -4.62 -18.94 17.49
CA GLN A 57 -4.82 -19.87 18.61
C GLN A 57 -5.44 -21.20 18.17
N ALA A 58 -6.35 -21.16 17.20
CA ALA A 58 -6.93 -22.37 16.61
C ALA A 58 -5.98 -23.12 15.65
N GLY A 59 -4.81 -22.55 15.32
CA GLY A 59 -3.88 -23.13 14.36
C GLY A 59 -4.39 -23.15 12.91
N THR A 60 -5.38 -22.32 12.59
CA THR A 60 -6.01 -22.24 11.26
C THR A 60 -5.63 -20.99 10.48
N SER A 61 -4.93 -20.05 11.12
CA SER A 61 -4.39 -18.87 10.47
C SER A 61 -3.28 -19.24 9.47
N LEU A 62 -3.35 -18.70 8.26
CA LEU A 62 -2.23 -18.68 7.31
C LEU A 62 -1.23 -17.54 7.61
N PHE A 63 -1.62 -16.59 8.46
CA PHE A 63 -0.75 -15.51 8.90
C PHE A 63 0.06 -15.97 10.11
N PRO A 64 1.39 -16.06 10.00
CA PRO A 64 2.25 -16.46 11.10
C PRO A 64 2.14 -15.49 12.26
N GLU A 65 2.41 -15.99 13.46
CA GLU A 65 2.63 -15.16 14.65
C GLU A 65 4.13 -14.87 14.78
N ASN A 66 4.50 -13.74 15.39
CA ASN A 66 5.87 -13.42 15.81
C ASN A 66 6.91 -13.39 14.67
N ILE A 67 6.58 -12.81 13.51
CA ILE A 67 7.59 -12.49 12.50
C ILE A 67 8.34 -11.25 12.98
N GLU A 68 9.38 -11.48 13.79
CA GLU A 68 10.30 -10.43 14.20
C GLU A 68 11.34 -10.24 13.10
N LEU A 69 11.29 -9.08 12.44
CA LEU A 69 12.31 -8.64 11.49
C LEU A 69 13.06 -7.45 12.09
N SER A 70 14.37 -7.50 11.99
CA SER A 70 15.22 -6.32 12.18
C SER A 70 15.00 -5.30 11.07
N ASP A 71 15.41 -4.05 11.31
CA ASP A 71 15.33 -2.99 10.29
C ASP A 71 16.11 -3.34 9.03
N ASP A 72 17.24 -4.04 9.15
CA ASP A 72 18.03 -4.52 8.02
C ASP A 72 17.27 -5.58 7.20
N GLU A 73 16.58 -6.52 7.85
CA GLU A 73 15.77 -7.54 7.16
C GLU A 73 14.57 -6.92 6.45
N VAL A 74 13.92 -5.93 7.06
CA VAL A 74 12.88 -5.14 6.41
C VAL A 74 13.45 -4.42 5.18
N ALA A 75 14.62 -3.79 5.29
CA ALA A 75 15.27 -3.13 4.17
C ALA A 75 15.62 -4.11 3.03
N PHE A 76 16.06 -5.33 3.34
CA PHE A 76 16.31 -6.35 2.32
C PHE A 76 15.03 -6.81 1.62
N LEU A 77 13.92 -6.97 2.35
CA LEU A 77 12.62 -7.28 1.74
C LEU A 77 12.16 -6.15 0.82
N VAL A 78 12.29 -4.89 1.27
CA VAL A 78 11.96 -3.72 0.45
C VAL A 78 12.79 -3.71 -0.83
N ALA A 79 14.11 -3.87 -0.73
CA ALA A 79 15.00 -3.92 -1.89
C ALA A 79 14.66 -5.08 -2.85
N PHE A 80 14.29 -6.24 -2.31
CA PHE A 80 13.82 -7.37 -3.11
C PHE A 80 12.53 -7.04 -3.86
N LEU A 81 11.53 -6.46 -3.17
CA LEU A 81 10.26 -6.07 -3.79
C LEU A 81 10.46 -4.99 -4.86
N GLU A 82 11.36 -4.02 -4.61
CA GLU A 82 11.74 -3.01 -5.59
C GLU A 82 12.41 -3.61 -6.83
N SER A 83 13.19 -4.68 -6.67
CA SER A 83 13.80 -5.41 -7.78
C SER A 83 12.80 -6.11 -8.71
N MET A 84 11.55 -6.31 -8.25
CA MET A 84 10.47 -6.87 -9.05
C MET A 84 9.77 -5.82 -9.94
N THR A 85 10.23 -4.57 -9.88
CA THR A 85 9.73 -3.50 -10.76
C THR A 85 10.08 -3.83 -12.21
N ASP A 86 9.08 -3.93 -13.07
CA ASP A 86 9.31 -4.10 -14.50
C ASP A 86 10.11 -2.89 -15.03
N PRO A 87 11.28 -3.07 -15.68
CA PRO A 87 12.09 -1.95 -16.16
C PRO A 87 11.31 -0.96 -17.02
N CYS A 88 10.29 -1.43 -17.76
CA CYS A 88 9.42 -0.62 -18.60
C CYS A 88 8.76 0.52 -17.84
N VAL A 89 8.34 0.32 -16.58
CA VAL A 89 7.62 1.37 -15.82
C VAL A 89 8.53 2.53 -15.41
N THR A 90 9.84 2.36 -15.57
CA THR A 90 10.84 3.42 -15.35
C THR A 90 11.29 4.10 -16.65
N ASP A 91 10.87 3.58 -17.81
CA ASP A 91 11.20 4.10 -19.13
C ASP A 91 9.96 4.69 -19.80
N ARG A 92 9.99 6.01 -20.03
CA ARG A 92 8.93 6.75 -20.71
C ARG A 92 8.62 6.19 -22.10
N ALA A 93 9.64 5.85 -22.89
CA ALA A 93 9.43 5.33 -24.23
C ALA A 93 8.75 3.95 -24.19
N CYS A 94 8.99 3.18 -23.14
CA CYS A 94 8.33 1.90 -22.94
C CYS A 94 6.87 2.05 -22.50
N LEU A 95 6.56 3.04 -21.66
CA LEU A 95 5.20 3.35 -21.22
C LEU A 95 4.35 4.08 -22.27
N SER A 96 4.96 4.69 -23.29
CA SER A 96 4.25 5.54 -24.26
C SER A 96 3.02 4.90 -24.92
N PRO A 97 2.96 3.58 -25.21
CA PRO A 97 1.74 2.98 -25.76
C PRO A 97 0.52 3.04 -24.82
N TRP A 98 0.74 3.26 -23.53
CA TRP A 98 -0.28 3.31 -22.48
C TRP A 98 -0.58 4.73 -22.01
N VAL A 99 0.16 5.73 -22.50
CA VAL A 99 -0.05 7.14 -22.18
C VAL A 99 -0.88 7.75 -23.31
N PRO A 100 -2.16 8.10 -23.08
CA PRO A 100 -3.00 8.69 -24.11
C PRO A 100 -2.47 10.08 -24.51
N ASP A 101 -2.51 10.38 -25.80
CA ASP A 101 -2.17 11.68 -26.32
C ASP A 101 -3.27 12.71 -25.98
N GLU A 102 -2.92 14.00 -25.96
CA GLU A 102 -3.90 15.07 -25.69
C GLU A 102 -5.03 15.12 -26.72
N SER A 103 -4.78 14.61 -27.94
CA SER A 103 -5.76 14.51 -29.01
C SER A 103 -6.68 13.29 -28.90
N ASP A 104 -6.36 12.33 -28.03
CA ASP A 104 -7.19 11.14 -27.86
C ASP A 104 -8.52 11.52 -27.20
N SER A 105 -9.59 10.80 -27.58
CA SER A 105 -10.94 11.06 -27.05
C SER A 105 -10.98 10.89 -25.53
N ASP A 106 -11.65 11.82 -24.85
CA ASP A 106 -11.97 11.81 -23.41
C ASP A 106 -13.50 11.69 -23.22
N PRO A 107 -14.10 10.50 -23.38
CA PRO A 107 -15.55 10.42 -23.44
C PRO A 107 -16.23 10.79 -22.11
N ASP A 108 -15.55 10.57 -20.99
CA ASP A 108 -16.05 10.86 -19.64
C ASP A 108 -15.42 12.10 -19.00
N GLY A 109 -14.32 12.63 -19.56
CA GLY A 109 -13.60 13.76 -19.01
C GLY A 109 -12.84 13.44 -17.71
N LEU A 110 -12.65 12.16 -17.38
CA LEU A 110 -12.02 11.69 -16.14
C LEU A 110 -10.62 11.13 -16.37
N ARG A 111 -10.05 11.30 -17.56
CA ARG A 111 -8.71 10.80 -17.88
C ARG A 111 -7.65 11.36 -16.92
N VAL A 112 -6.90 10.44 -16.34
CA VAL A 112 -5.71 10.75 -15.54
C VAL A 112 -4.61 11.28 -16.47
N ARG A 113 -4.17 12.51 -16.22
CA ARG A 113 -3.03 13.13 -16.88
C ARG A 113 -1.84 12.99 -15.97
N ALA A 114 -0.93 12.09 -16.33
CA ALA A 114 0.23 11.82 -15.52
C ALA A 114 1.24 12.98 -15.67
N GLU A 115 1.74 13.51 -14.56
CA GLU A 115 2.75 14.56 -14.50
C GLU A 115 4.02 14.07 -13.82
N ASN A 116 5.18 14.50 -14.32
CA ASN A 116 6.47 14.21 -13.72
C ASN A 116 6.70 15.11 -12.49
N ARG A 117 7.77 14.84 -11.75
CA ARG A 117 8.12 15.58 -10.50
C ARG A 117 8.34 17.09 -10.68
N PHE A 118 8.40 17.60 -11.91
CA PHE A 118 8.56 19.02 -12.23
C PHE A 118 7.26 19.65 -12.78
N GLY A 119 6.14 18.92 -12.77
CA GLY A 119 4.85 19.39 -13.28
C GLY A 119 4.73 19.39 -14.80
N GLY A 120 5.63 18.70 -15.51
CA GLY A 120 5.48 18.46 -16.95
C GLY A 120 4.76 17.14 -17.23
N PRO A 121 4.12 16.95 -18.39
CA PRO A 121 3.49 15.68 -18.73
C PRO A 121 4.49 14.53 -18.70
N LEU A 122 4.08 13.41 -18.11
CA LEU A 122 4.86 12.17 -18.04
C LEU A 122 5.14 11.58 -19.41
#